data_AF-A0A9D8EJC3-F1
#
_entry.id   AF-A0A9D8EJC3-F1
#
_cell.length_a   1.000
_cell.length_b   1.000
_cell.length_c   1.000
_cell.angle_alpha   90.00
_cell.angle_beta   90.00
_cell.angle_gamma   90.00
#
_symmetry.space_group_name_H-M   'P 1'
#
loop_
_entity.id
_entity.type
_entity.pdbx_description
1 polymer ?
#
loop_
_entity_poly.entity_id
_entity_poly.type
_entity_poly.pdbx_seq_one_letter_code
_entity_poly.pdbx_strand_id
1 'polypeptide(L)'
;MNEIIQIFFGSLVVAFSGALVPGPVFTFVITSVAQKGFWAAFFIIVGHSVLELVVVISFYLGILKYLDNEIVIKIISILGGAFLLYMAISIIVSVIRKKIRLELETGKTYRHPGLKNSLITSGKGILVSLATPYWYIWWLTIGAAFMVKSVKFSIGGV
;
A
#
# COMPACT_ATOMS: atom_id res chain seq x y z
N MET A 1 10.36 28.48 2.56
CA MET A 1 10.56 27.88 1.23
C MET A 1 11.48 26.66 1.28
N ASN A 2 12.68 26.76 1.88
CA ASN A 2 13.67 25.67 1.88
C ASN A 2 13.18 24.39 2.60
N GLU A 3 12.47 24.49 3.72
CA GLU A 3 12.00 23.31 4.46
C GLU A 3 10.91 22.51 3.72
N ILE A 4 9.96 23.18 3.04
CA ILE A 4 8.91 22.50 2.26
C ILE A 4 9.54 21.75 1.07
N ILE A 5 10.50 22.38 0.39
CA ILE A 5 11.24 21.76 -0.71
C ILE A 5 12.02 20.53 -0.20
N GLN A 6 12.67 20.64 0.96
CA GLN A 6 13.37 19.51 1.58
C GLN A 6 12.42 18.38 1.99
N ILE A 7 11.25 18.70 2.53
CA ILE A 7 10.23 17.70 2.88
C ILE A 7 9.71 17.02 1.61
N PHE A 8 9.43 17.77 0.54
CA PHE A 8 8.96 17.23 -0.73
C PHE A 8 9.99 16.29 -1.38
N PHE A 9 11.23 16.74 -1.58
CA PHE A 9 12.26 15.89 -2.18
C PHE A 9 12.67 14.75 -1.26
N GLY A 10 12.71 14.99 0.06
CA GLY A 10 13.00 13.96 1.05
C GLY A 10 11.94 12.87 1.06
N SER A 11 10.67 13.23 1.14
CA SER A 11 9.56 12.27 1.12
C SER A 11 9.47 11.54 -0.22
N LEU A 12 9.71 12.24 -1.34
CA LEU A 12 9.75 11.64 -2.67
C LEU A 12 10.83 10.57 -2.77
N VAL A 13 12.08 10.87 -2.39
CA VAL A 13 13.20 9.93 -2.46
C VAL A 13 12.96 8.74 -1.54
N VAL A 14 12.50 8.98 -0.30
CA VAL A 14 12.28 7.91 0.67
C VAL A 14 11.09 7.03 0.26
N ALA A 15 9.97 7.60 -0.16
CA ALA A 15 8.82 6.84 -0.66
C ALA A 15 9.18 6.05 -1.93
N PHE A 16 9.93 6.67 -2.85
CA PHE A 16 10.42 5.99 -4.05
C PHE A 16 11.34 4.81 -3.71
N SER A 17 12.23 4.97 -2.74
CA SER A 17 13.08 3.87 -2.27
C SER A 17 12.25 2.70 -1.72
N GLY A 18 11.14 2.99 -1.04
CA GLY A 18 10.23 1.98 -0.53
C GLY A 18 9.44 1.26 -1.63
N ALA A 19 9.03 1.99 -2.67
CA ALA A 19 8.37 1.42 -3.84
C ALA A 19 9.29 0.51 -4.67
N LEU A 20 10.60 0.74 -4.62
CA LEU A 20 11.60 -0.06 -5.33
C LEU A 20 12.00 -1.35 -4.59
N VAL A 21 11.61 -1.53 -3.32
CA VAL A 21 11.94 -2.74 -2.56
C VAL A 21 11.25 -3.95 -3.22
N PRO A 22 11.99 -5.04 -3.54
CA PRO A 22 11.40 -6.21 -4.19
C PRO A 22 10.47 -6.95 -3.22
N GLY A 23 9.18 -6.59 -3.26
CA GLY A 23 8.12 -7.16 -2.43
C GLY A 23 6.90 -7.62 -3.24
N PRO A 24 5.83 -8.09 -2.58
CA PRO A 24 4.65 -8.64 -3.27
C PRO A 24 3.97 -7.66 -4.24
N VAL A 25 3.88 -6.37 -3.87
CA VAL A 25 3.32 -5.32 -4.75
C VAL A 25 4.22 -5.11 -5.97
N PHE A 26 5.53 -5.01 -5.78
CA PHE A 26 6.50 -4.82 -6.87
C PHE A 26 6.48 -6.01 -7.84
N THR A 27 6.53 -7.24 -7.32
CA THR A 27 6.42 -8.47 -8.13
C THR A 27 5.10 -8.53 -8.88
N PHE A 28 3.98 -8.14 -8.25
CA PHE A 28 2.66 -8.09 -8.88
C PHE A 28 2.60 -7.06 -10.01
N VAL A 29 3.23 -5.89 -9.84
CA VAL A 29 3.35 -4.88 -10.91
C VAL A 29 4.16 -5.42 -12.08
N ILE A 30 5.34 -6.01 -11.83
CA ILE A 30 6.19 -6.59 -12.89
C ILE A 30 5.46 -7.68 -13.66
N THR A 31 4.87 -8.66 -12.96
CA THR A 31 4.13 -9.75 -13.62
C THR A 31 2.92 -9.24 -14.37
N SER A 32 2.20 -8.25 -13.83
CA SER A 32 1.06 -7.65 -14.52
C SER A 32 1.47 -6.87 -15.78
N VAL A 33 2.59 -6.13 -15.75
CA VAL A 33 3.12 -5.43 -16.93
C VAL A 33 3.60 -6.42 -17.99
N ALA A 34 4.31 -7.47 -17.58
CA ALA A 34 4.79 -8.51 -18.49
C ALA A 34 3.63 -9.24 -19.21
N GLN A 35 2.48 -9.41 -18.55
CA GLN A 35 1.34 -10.14 -19.10
C GLN A 35 0.32 -9.25 -19.83
N LYS A 36 0.08 -8.03 -19.35
CA LYS A 36 -1.03 -7.17 -19.76
C LYS A 36 -0.58 -5.82 -20.33
N GLY A 37 0.73 -5.59 -20.41
CA GLY A 37 1.31 -4.34 -20.91
C GLY A 37 1.32 -3.21 -19.88
N PHE A 38 1.88 -2.07 -20.29
CA PHE A 38 2.14 -0.90 -19.44
C PHE A 38 0.89 -0.38 -18.69
N TRP A 39 -0.27 -0.39 -19.34
CA TRP A 39 -1.53 0.09 -18.76
C TRP A 39 -1.96 -0.67 -17.50
N ALA A 40 -1.55 -1.93 -17.34
CA ALA A 40 -1.86 -2.68 -16.13
C ALA A 40 -1.14 -2.12 -14.89
N ALA A 41 0.11 -1.65 -15.03
CA ALA A 41 0.80 -0.97 -13.95
C ALA A 41 0.08 0.32 -13.56
N PHE A 42 -0.36 1.11 -14.54
CA PHE A 42 -1.04 2.38 -14.28
C PHE A 42 -2.27 2.18 -13.38
N PHE A 43 -3.14 1.22 -13.71
CA PHE A 43 -4.35 0.95 -12.90
C PHE A 43 -4.06 0.39 -11.51
N ILE A 44 -2.97 -0.36 -11.35
CA ILE A 44 -2.51 -0.86 -10.04
C ILE A 44 -2.00 0.30 -9.18
N ILE A 45 -1.17 1.17 -9.76
CA ILE A 45 -0.61 2.35 -9.09
C ILE A 45 -1.73 3.30 -8.68
N VAL A 46 -2.71 3.58 -9.55
CA VAL A 46 -3.87 4.41 -9.19
C VAL A 46 -4.61 3.85 -7.96
N GLY A 47 -4.84 2.53 -7.90
CA GLY A 47 -5.46 1.89 -6.74
C GLY A 47 -4.62 2.04 -5.46
N HIS A 48 -3.30 1.88 -5.58
CA HIS A 48 -2.36 2.08 -4.47
C HIS A 48 -2.34 3.56 -4.01
N SER A 49 -2.29 4.52 -4.93
CA SER A 49 -2.29 5.95 -4.64
C SER A 49 -3.57 6.42 -3.93
N VAL A 50 -4.73 5.84 -4.25
CA VAL A 50 -5.98 6.12 -3.52
C VAL A 50 -5.85 5.71 -2.05
N LEU A 51 -5.22 4.57 -1.79
CA LEU A 51 -5.01 4.05 -0.45
C LEU A 51 -4.02 4.92 0.34
N GLU A 52 -2.95 5.36 -0.31
CA GLU A 52 -2.01 6.36 0.24
C GLU A 52 -2.73 7.68 0.60
N LEU A 53 -3.57 8.20 -0.29
CA LEU A 53 -4.33 9.43 -0.05
C LEU A 53 -5.27 9.32 1.15
N VAL A 54 -5.96 8.18 1.31
CA VAL A 54 -6.83 7.93 2.47
C VAL A 54 -6.03 8.02 3.78
N VAL A 55 -4.81 7.48 3.80
CA VAL A 55 -3.95 7.55 4.98
C VAL A 55 -3.45 8.96 5.24
N VAL A 56 -2.98 9.67 4.22
CA VAL A 56 -2.55 11.08 4.33
C VAL A 56 -3.69 11.95 4.89
N ILE A 57 -4.90 11.82 4.34
CA ILE A 57 -6.08 12.56 4.82
C ILE A 57 -6.39 12.20 6.27
N SER A 58 -6.31 10.92 6.63
CA SER A 58 -6.53 10.47 8.01
C SER A 58 -5.53 11.09 8.99
N PHE A 59 -4.24 11.15 8.62
CA PHE A 59 -3.22 11.83 9.41
C PHE A 59 -3.47 13.34 9.51
N TYR A 60 -3.84 13.99 8.41
CA TYR A 60 -4.15 15.42 8.40
C TYR A 60 -5.35 15.78 9.29
N LEU A 61 -6.40 14.94 9.31
CA LEU A 61 -7.56 15.10 10.19
C LEU A 61 -7.23 14.88 11.68
N GLY A 62 -5.98 14.50 11.99
CA GLY A 62 -5.50 14.38 13.36
C GLY A 62 -5.87 13.06 14.02
N ILE A 63 -5.92 11.95 13.25
CA ILE A 63 -6.09 10.59 13.79
C ILE A 63 -5.12 10.32 14.96
N LEU A 64 -3.93 10.94 14.94
CA LEU A 64 -2.93 10.87 16.01
C LEU A 64 -3.46 11.30 17.38
N LYS A 65 -4.41 12.26 17.44
CA LYS A 65 -5.04 12.67 18.71
C LYS A 65 -5.92 11.57 19.31
N TYR A 66 -6.55 10.76 18.47
CA TYR A 66 -7.36 9.61 18.91
C TYR A 66 -6.48 8.42 19.30
N LEU A 67 -5.25 8.35 18.77
CA LEU A 67 -4.25 7.37 19.18
C LEU A 67 -3.68 7.65 20.57
N ASP A 68 -3.88 8.83 21.17
CA ASP A 68 -3.39 9.11 22.53
C ASP A 68 -4.17 8.31 23.62
N ASN A 69 -5.32 7.72 23.24
CA ASN A 69 -6.11 6.88 24.13
C ASN A 69 -5.56 5.44 24.15
N GLU A 70 -5.10 5.01 25.34
CA GLU A 70 -4.52 3.69 25.57
C GLU A 70 -5.46 2.54 25.17
N ILE A 71 -6.78 2.69 25.36
CA ILE A 71 -7.77 1.69 24.97
C ILE A 71 -7.83 1.56 23.44
N VAL A 72 -7.78 2.68 22.73
CA VAL A 72 -7.84 2.71 21.26
C VAL A 72 -6.59 2.05 20.66
N ILE A 73 -5.38 2.42 21.15
CA ILE A 73 -4.14 1.74 20.74
C ILE A 73 -4.21 0.24 21.03
N LYS A 74 -4.67 -0.15 22.22
CA LYS A 74 -4.73 -1.56 22.61
C LYS A 74 -5.65 -2.36 21.69
N ILE A 75 -6.83 -1.83 21.35
CA ILE A 75 -7.76 -2.47 20.41
C ILE A 75 -7.13 -2.61 19.02
N ILE A 76 -6.57 -1.52 18.48
CA ILE A 76 -5.92 -1.53 17.15
C ILE A 76 -4.74 -2.49 17.14
N SER A 77 -3.93 -2.52 18.20
CA SER A 77 -2.74 -3.37 18.29
C SER A 77 -3.10 -4.85 18.38
N ILE A 78 -4.13 -5.20 19.15
CA ILE A 78 -4.60 -6.60 19.25
C ILE A 78 -5.22 -7.05 17.93
N LEU A 79 -6.11 -6.24 17.33
CA LEU A 79 -6.75 -6.59 16.06
C LEU A 79 -5.73 -6.66 14.91
N GLY A 80 -4.83 -5.66 14.82
CA GLY A 80 -3.77 -5.62 13.82
C GLY A 80 -2.78 -6.77 14.00
N GLY A 81 -2.33 -7.03 15.23
CA GLY A 81 -1.43 -8.15 15.53
C GLY A 81 -2.06 -9.51 15.23
N ALA A 82 -3.33 -9.73 15.59
CA ALA A 82 -4.05 -10.94 15.26
C ALA A 82 -4.21 -11.12 13.75
N PHE A 83 -4.50 -10.04 13.01
CA PHE A 83 -4.58 -10.06 11.55
C PHE A 83 -3.22 -10.37 10.91
N LEU A 84 -2.11 -9.81 11.43
CA LEU A 84 -0.75 -10.12 10.96
C LEU A 84 -0.39 -11.59 11.20
N LEU A 85 -0.72 -12.14 12.37
CA LEU A 85 -0.53 -13.57 12.66
C LEU A 85 -1.38 -14.46 11.75
N TYR A 86 -2.64 -14.08 11.51
CA TYR A 86 -3.50 -14.76 10.56
C TYR A 86 -2.89 -14.78 9.15
N MET A 87 -2.39 -13.63 8.67
CA MET A 87 -1.71 -13.54 7.39
C MET A 87 -0.46 -14.42 7.35
N ALA A 88 0.39 -14.38 8.38
CA ALA A 88 1.59 -15.21 8.47
C ALA A 88 1.26 -16.71 8.38
N ILE A 89 0.27 -17.17 9.16
CA ILE A 89 -0.18 -18.57 9.13
C ILE A 89 -0.77 -18.91 7.75
N SER A 90 -1.58 -18.03 7.17
CA SER A 90 -2.21 -18.27 5.86
C SER A 90 -1.17 -18.47 4.75
N ILE A 91 -0.07 -17.72 4.79
CA ILE A 91 1.04 -17.85 3.83
C ILE A 91 1.76 -19.18 4.05
N ILE A 92 2.14 -19.50 5.29
CA ILE A 92 2.82 -20.76 5.63
C ILE A 92 1.99 -21.97 5.21
N VAL A 93 0.69 -21.98 5.54
CA VAL A 93 -0.24 -23.05 5.17
C VAL A 93 -0.38 -23.16 3.64
N SER A 94 -0.42 -22.04 2.92
CA SER A 94 -0.54 -22.02 1.46
C SER A 94 0.69 -22.59 0.76
N VAL A 95 1.88 -22.30 1.28
CA VAL A 95 3.16 -22.88 0.80
C VAL A 95 3.21 -24.38 1.08
N ILE A 96 2.91 -24.80 2.32
CA ILE A 96 2.96 -26.21 2.75
C ILE A 96 1.97 -27.07 1.97
N ARG A 97 0.75 -26.58 1.72
CA ARG A 97 -0.28 -27.33 0.98
C ARG A 97 0.00 -27.45 -0.53
N LYS A 98 1.14 -26.96 -1.04
CA LYS A 98 1.46 -26.85 -2.49
C LYS A 98 0.30 -26.28 -3.31
N LYS A 99 -0.56 -25.47 -2.69
CA LYS A 99 -1.75 -24.89 -3.33
C LYS A 99 -1.40 -23.63 -4.12
N ILE A 100 -0.14 -23.19 -4.05
CA ILE A 100 0.44 -22.25 -5.00
C ILE A 100 0.75 -23.03 -6.29
N ARG A 101 -0.31 -23.48 -6.96
CA ARG A 101 -0.27 -23.39 -8.41
C ARG A 101 -0.31 -21.89 -8.66
N LEU A 102 0.80 -21.35 -9.16
CA LEU A 102 0.71 -20.15 -9.96
C LEU A 102 -0.18 -20.54 -11.14
N GLU A 103 -1.50 -20.48 -10.94
CA GLU A 103 -2.46 -20.35 -12.00
C GLU A 103 -2.22 -18.94 -12.55
N LEU A 104 -1.08 -18.81 -13.25
CA LEU A 104 -1.04 -18.05 -14.47
C LEU A 104 -2.23 -18.61 -15.26
N GLU A 105 -3.40 -17.97 -15.16
CA GLU A 105 -4.45 -18.11 -16.16
C GLU A 105 -3.90 -17.52 -17.48
N THR A 106 -2.81 -18.09 -17.99
CA THR A 106 -2.43 -18.10 -19.40
C THR A 106 -3.50 -18.91 -20.11
N GLY A 107 -4.64 -18.29 -20.39
CA GLY A 107 -5.71 -19.05 -21.04
C GLY A 107 -7.07 -18.39 -21.21
N LYS A 108 -7.28 -17.14 -20.81
CA LYS A 108 -8.51 -16.44 -21.21
C LYS A 108 -8.18 -15.22 -22.05
N THR A 109 -8.28 -15.44 -23.35
CA THR A 109 -8.45 -14.44 -24.40
C THR A 109 -9.52 -13.44 -24.00
N TYR A 110 -9.12 -12.37 -23.32
CA TYR A 110 -10.01 -11.25 -23.05
C TYR A 110 -9.64 -10.08 -23.95
N ARG A 111 -10.39 -10.01 -25.06
CA ARG A 111 -10.54 -8.85 -25.94
C ARG A 111 -10.67 -7.55 -25.13
N HIS A 112 -10.02 -6.49 -25.63
CA HIS A 112 -10.11 -5.06 -25.29
C HIS A 112 -10.69 -4.67 -23.91
N PRO A 113 -9.97 -3.88 -23.09
CA PRO A 113 -10.38 -3.58 -21.73
C PRO A 113 -11.62 -2.68 -21.68
N GLY A 114 -12.78 -3.27 -21.39
CA GLY A 114 -13.95 -2.54 -20.90
C GLY A 114 -13.73 -2.09 -19.45
N LEU A 115 -14.35 -0.95 -19.09
CA LEU A 115 -14.27 -0.25 -17.80
C LEU A 115 -14.38 -1.18 -16.55
N LYS A 116 -15.15 -2.28 -16.64
CA LYS A 116 -15.31 -3.27 -15.58
C LYS A 116 -14.03 -4.04 -15.23
N ASN A 117 -13.14 -4.29 -16.21
CA ASN A 117 -11.91 -5.05 -15.97
C ASN A 117 -10.81 -4.19 -15.29
N SER A 118 -10.93 -2.86 -15.41
CA SER A 118 -10.06 -1.89 -14.75
C SER A 118 -10.29 -1.85 -13.24
N LEU A 119 -11.55 -1.81 -12.79
CA LEU A 119 -11.93 -1.82 -11.37
C LEU A 119 -11.44 -3.06 -10.63
N ILE A 120 -11.54 -4.23 -11.27
CA ILE A 120 -11.08 -5.51 -10.69
C ILE A 120 -9.55 -5.52 -10.56
N THR A 121 -8.84 -4.87 -11.50
CA THR A 121 -7.37 -4.76 -11.48
C THR A 121 -6.89 -3.75 -10.42
N SER A 122 -7.57 -2.61 -10.27
CA SER A 122 -7.29 -1.64 -9.21
C SER A 122 -7.61 -2.19 -7.81
N GLY A 123 -8.70 -2.96 -7.67
CA GLY A 123 -9.04 -3.65 -6.42
C GLY A 123 -7.99 -4.70 -6.01
N LYS A 124 -7.38 -5.40 -6.98
CA LYS A 124 -6.24 -6.28 -6.70
C LYS A 124 -5.01 -5.50 -6.22
N GLY A 125 -4.74 -4.31 -6.75
CA GLY A 125 -3.65 -3.44 -6.27
C GLY A 125 -3.83 -3.03 -4.80
N ILE A 126 -5.05 -2.66 -4.41
CA ILE A 126 -5.42 -2.36 -3.02
C ILE A 126 -5.22 -3.57 -2.11
N LEU A 127 -5.77 -4.73 -2.50
CA LEU A 127 -5.68 -5.96 -1.72
C LEU A 127 -4.24 -6.43 -1.54
N VAL A 128 -3.42 -6.37 -2.61
CA VAL A 128 -2.01 -6.75 -2.53
C VAL A 128 -1.23 -5.78 -1.64
N SER A 129 -1.53 -4.47 -1.70
CA SER A 129 -0.89 -3.49 -0.81
C SER A 129 -1.23 -3.73 0.66
N LEU A 130 -2.51 -3.95 0.97
CA LEU A 130 -2.98 -4.29 2.32
C LEU A 130 -2.46 -5.65 2.81
N ALA A 131 -2.12 -6.56 1.90
CA ALA A 131 -1.52 -7.84 2.26
C ALA A 131 0.00 -7.73 2.53
N THR A 132 0.62 -6.57 2.33
CA THR A 132 2.06 -6.38 2.58
C THR A 132 2.34 -5.77 3.96
N PRO A 133 3.01 -6.49 4.88
CA PRO A 133 3.43 -5.93 6.17
C PRO A 133 4.31 -4.68 6.04
N TYR A 134 5.08 -4.61 4.94
CA TYR A 134 5.94 -3.48 4.61
C TYR A 134 5.18 -2.15 4.58
N TRP A 135 3.99 -2.11 3.98
CA TRP A 135 3.19 -0.90 3.86
C TRP A 135 2.82 -0.32 5.23
N TYR A 136 2.40 -1.16 6.17
CA TYR A 136 2.07 -0.77 7.54
C TYR A 136 3.31 -0.28 8.31
N ILE A 137 4.44 -0.99 8.20
CA ILE A 137 5.69 -0.63 8.87
C ILE A 137 6.18 0.73 8.36
N TRP A 138 6.12 0.97 7.06
CA TRP A 138 6.56 2.22 6.45
C TRP A 138 5.74 3.42 6.95
N TRP A 139 4.42 3.29 6.99
CA TRP A 139 3.54 4.36 7.49
C TRP A 139 3.70 4.62 8.99
N LEU A 140 3.84 3.56 9.79
CA LEU A 140 4.01 3.67 11.24
C LEU A 140 5.34 4.34 11.63
N THR A 141 6.36 4.23 10.79
CA THR A 141 7.71 4.75 11.07
C THR A 141 7.98 6.05 10.31
N ILE A 142 8.19 5.93 9.01
CA ILE A 142 8.68 7.01 8.14
C ILE A 142 7.54 7.95 7.75
N GLY A 143 6.40 7.41 7.33
CA GLY A 143 5.26 8.19 6.85
C GLY A 143 4.71 9.13 7.93
N ALA A 144 4.49 8.62 9.14
CA ALA A 144 4.07 9.43 10.28
C ALA A 144 5.06 10.55 10.62
N ALA A 145 6.37 10.28 10.55
CA ALA A 145 7.40 11.29 10.83
C ALA A 145 7.39 12.46 9.82
N PHE A 146 7.17 12.16 8.53
CA PHE A 146 6.99 13.21 7.52
C PHE A 146 5.70 14.00 7.73
N MET A 147 4.59 13.33 8.10
CA MET A 147 3.33 14.02 8.40
C MET A 147 3.46 15.00 9.58
N VAL A 148 4.14 14.61 10.66
CA VAL A 148 4.37 15.52 11.81
C VAL A 148 5.18 16.75 11.40
N LYS A 149 6.13 16.61 10.47
CA LYS A 149 6.88 17.75 9.92
C LYS A 149 6.05 18.60 8.98
N SER A 150 5.22 18.00 8.13
CA SER A 150 4.43 18.71 7.12
C SER A 150 3.24 19.47 7.70
N VAL A 151 2.59 18.94 8.74
CA VAL A 151 1.43 19.59 9.40
C VAL A 151 1.77 20.97 9.95
N LYS A 152 3.05 21.25 10.28
CA LYS A 152 3.51 22.60 10.66
C LYS A 152 3.26 23.66 9.58
N PHE A 153 3.15 23.24 8.31
CA PHE A 153 2.89 24.10 7.16
C PHE A 153 1.42 24.05 6.70
N SER A 154 0.53 23.45 7.49
CA SER A 154 -0.91 23.31 7.19
C SER A 154 -1.13 22.69 5.80
N ILE A 155 -2.10 23.18 5.02
CA ILE A 155 -2.42 22.70 3.67
C ILE A 155 -1.23 22.85 2.69
N GLY A 156 -0.32 23.80 2.92
CA GLY A 156 0.83 23.99 2.02
C GLY A 156 1.93 22.93 2.16
N GLY A 157 1.88 22.08 3.19
CA GLY A 157 2.85 21.01 3.42
C GLY A 157 2.36 19.60 3.11
N VAL A 158 1.04 19.40 3.00
CA VAL A 158 0.38 18.09 2.78
C VAL A 158 -0.03 17.98 1.32
#